data_AF-A0A7W0MST0-F1
#
_entry.id   AF-A0A7W0MST0-F1
#
_cell.length_a   1.000
_cell.length_b   1.000
_cell.length_c   1.000
_cell.angle_alpha   90.00
_cell.angle_beta   90.00
_cell.angle_gamma   90.00
#
_symmetry.space_group_name_H-M   'P 1'
#
loop_
_entity.id
_entity.type
_entity.pdbx_description
1 polymer ?
#
loop_
_entity_poly.entity_id
_entity_poly.type
_entity_poly.pdbx_seq_one_letter_code
_entity_poly.pdbx_strand_id
1 'polypeptide(L)'
;MRASWAALHAQLSRSTATLRFQTDFAELCRGRTGLARLKDPAALFDALHCPRGDAEVRNRILRALVEAAQGPQPEPAATLLLLALWPGLDAARRRLSRCFLREPDALASELLSRVLENIQRLDLGRVAWIAATLIRNAERDIKRSLQAAPVFDPLPERETAREEPASLLGLPLGLDADAAVGLIASRLRATIGDDAALVAAVAVRDLRQGEAALALGCTPAAARKRYQRALARLRKEFGAAA
;
A
#
# COMPACT_ATOMS: atom_id res chain seq x y z
N MET A 1 -14.25 7.12 13.21
CA MET A 1 -13.97 8.48 12.70
C MET A 1 -13.52 8.45 11.24
N ARG A 2 -14.47 8.39 10.29
CA ARG A 2 -14.18 8.50 8.84
C ARG A 2 -14.06 9.95 8.36
N ALA A 3 -14.49 10.91 9.19
CA ALA A 3 -14.66 12.31 8.82
C ALA A 3 -13.34 13.01 8.43
N SER A 4 -12.25 12.82 9.18
CA SER A 4 -10.96 13.46 8.87
C SER A 4 -10.33 12.93 7.57
N TRP A 5 -10.29 11.61 7.39
CA TRP A 5 -9.75 10.99 6.16
C TRP A 5 -10.56 11.35 4.91
N ALA A 6 -11.88 11.25 4.99
CA ALA A 6 -12.75 11.64 3.87
C ALA A 6 -12.68 13.15 3.59
N ALA A 7 -12.55 13.99 4.63
CA ALA A 7 -12.37 15.43 4.47
C ALA A 7 -11.05 15.78 3.79
N LEU A 8 -9.94 15.10 4.15
CA LEU A 8 -8.64 15.27 3.49
C LEU A 8 -8.72 14.90 2.01
N HIS A 9 -9.34 13.75 1.67
CA HIS A 9 -9.59 13.39 0.28
C HIS A 9 -10.35 14.48 -0.44
N ALA A 10 -11.47 14.93 0.13
CA ALA A 10 -12.34 15.92 -0.50
C ALA A 10 -11.65 17.27 -0.65
N GLN A 11 -10.79 17.67 0.29
CA GLN A 11 -9.99 18.88 0.20
C GLN A 11 -8.98 18.81 -0.93
N LEU A 12 -8.23 17.70 -1.03
CA LEU A 12 -7.29 17.47 -2.14
C LEU A 12 -8.03 17.40 -3.49
N SER A 13 -9.17 16.72 -3.56
CA SER A 13 -9.97 16.68 -4.79
C SER A 13 -10.44 18.08 -5.18
N ARG A 14 -10.93 18.89 -4.23
CA ARG A 14 -11.34 20.28 -4.51
C ARG A 14 -10.17 21.17 -4.95
N SER A 15 -8.96 20.98 -4.41
CA SER A 15 -7.81 21.78 -4.83
C SER A 15 -7.46 21.55 -6.30
N THR A 16 -7.66 20.33 -6.81
CA THR A 16 -7.44 20.03 -8.25
C THR A 16 -8.43 20.71 -9.19
N ALA A 17 -9.59 21.13 -8.70
CA ALA A 17 -10.62 21.81 -9.49
C ALA A 17 -10.37 23.33 -9.63
N THR A 18 -9.36 23.89 -8.95
CA THR A 18 -9.08 25.33 -9.01
C THR A 18 -8.38 25.72 -10.31
N LEU A 19 -8.67 26.93 -10.82
CA LEU A 19 -8.03 27.44 -12.05
C LEU A 19 -6.50 27.49 -11.93
N ARG A 20 -5.98 27.86 -10.75
CA ARG A 20 -4.54 27.84 -10.46
C ARG A 20 -3.96 26.44 -10.68
N PHE A 21 -4.60 25.41 -10.12
CA PHE A 21 -4.14 24.04 -10.29
C PHE A 21 -4.22 23.56 -11.74
N GLN A 22 -5.22 24.01 -12.51
CA GLN A 22 -5.30 23.70 -13.94
C GLN A 22 -4.13 24.32 -14.72
N THR A 23 -3.76 25.57 -14.42
CA THR A 23 -2.56 26.21 -14.98
C THR A 23 -1.31 25.44 -14.60
N ASP A 24 -1.11 25.16 -13.31
CA ASP A 24 0.05 24.43 -12.79
C ASP A 24 0.15 23.01 -13.40
N PHE A 25 -0.99 22.35 -13.62
CA PHE A 25 -1.07 21.06 -14.31
C PHE A 25 -0.65 21.16 -15.77
N ALA A 26 -1.11 22.19 -16.50
CA ALA A 26 -0.70 22.40 -17.88
C ALA A 26 0.81 22.64 -17.97
N GLU A 27 1.39 23.40 -17.03
CA GLU A 27 2.85 23.58 -16.94
C GLU A 27 3.57 22.27 -16.64
N LEU A 28 3.02 21.46 -15.74
CA LEU A 28 3.54 20.15 -15.38
C LEU A 28 3.53 19.18 -16.57
N CYS A 29 2.54 19.26 -17.45
CA CYS A 29 2.50 18.47 -18.68
C CYS A 29 3.53 18.91 -19.73
N ARG A 30 3.98 20.18 -19.73
CA ARG A 30 4.98 20.67 -20.70
C ARG A 30 6.30 19.90 -20.52
N GLY A 31 6.78 19.32 -21.61
CA GLY A 31 8.09 18.64 -21.65
C GLY A 31 8.13 17.23 -21.04
N ARG A 32 7.01 16.68 -20.52
CA ARG A 32 6.97 15.34 -19.91
C ARG A 32 6.21 14.35 -20.79
N THR A 33 6.93 13.43 -21.43
CA THR A 33 6.38 12.45 -22.39
C THR A 33 5.31 11.53 -21.78
N GLY A 34 5.41 11.21 -20.49
CA GLY A 34 4.41 10.40 -19.77
C GLY A 34 3.08 11.12 -19.50
N LEU A 35 3.05 12.45 -19.60
CA LEU A 35 1.90 13.29 -19.22
C LEU A 35 1.36 14.11 -20.40
N ALA A 36 2.12 14.25 -21.49
CA ALA A 36 1.81 15.09 -22.64
C ALA A 36 0.45 14.84 -23.33
N ARG A 37 -0.15 13.65 -23.15
CA ARG A 37 -1.46 13.30 -23.74
C ARG A 37 -2.65 13.63 -22.83
N LEU A 38 -2.41 14.02 -21.58
CA LEU A 38 -3.45 14.25 -20.57
C LEU A 38 -3.85 15.73 -20.59
N LYS A 39 -5.13 16.00 -20.88
CA LYS A 39 -5.65 17.36 -21.07
C LYS A 39 -5.95 18.07 -19.76
N ASP A 40 -6.37 17.33 -18.75
CA ASP A 40 -6.76 17.83 -17.44
C ASP A 40 -6.49 16.76 -16.35
N PRO A 41 -6.57 17.14 -15.06
CA PRO A 41 -6.42 16.20 -13.95
C PRO A 41 -7.44 15.05 -13.95
N ALA A 42 -8.65 15.23 -14.49
CA ALA A 42 -9.67 14.19 -14.53
C ALA A 42 -9.27 13.06 -15.51
N ALA A 43 -8.81 13.41 -16.71
CA ALA A 43 -8.27 12.49 -17.69
C ALA A 43 -7.07 11.69 -17.14
N LEU A 44 -6.26 12.31 -16.28
CA LEU A 44 -5.18 11.64 -15.56
C LEU A 44 -5.71 10.57 -14.60
N PHE A 45 -6.71 10.90 -13.78
CA PHE A 45 -7.29 9.93 -12.85
C PHE A 45 -8.03 8.81 -13.57
N ASP A 46 -8.74 9.11 -14.67
CA ASP A 46 -9.38 8.11 -15.52
C ASP A 46 -8.35 7.10 -16.05
N ALA A 47 -7.20 7.59 -16.53
CA ALA A 47 -6.11 6.72 -16.99
C ALA A 47 -5.52 5.86 -15.85
N LEU A 48 -5.36 6.43 -14.65
CA LEU A 48 -4.76 5.75 -13.50
C LEU A 48 -5.70 4.75 -12.81
N HIS A 49 -7.00 5.02 -12.78
CA HIS A 49 -7.99 4.21 -12.09
C HIS A 49 -8.79 3.29 -13.01
N CYS A 50 -8.58 3.35 -14.33
CA CYS A 50 -9.19 2.42 -15.29
C CYS A 50 -8.87 0.94 -14.93
N PRO A 51 -9.87 0.11 -14.60
CA PRO A 51 -9.64 -1.28 -14.18
C PRO A 51 -9.04 -2.19 -15.26
N ARG A 52 -9.25 -1.84 -16.53
CA ARG A 52 -8.73 -2.55 -17.71
C ARG A 52 -7.53 -1.85 -18.36
N GLY A 53 -7.00 -0.81 -17.71
CA GLY A 53 -5.87 -0.04 -18.22
C GLY A 53 -4.54 -0.81 -18.15
N ASP A 54 -3.63 -0.46 -19.06
CA ASP A 54 -2.26 -1.00 -19.07
C ASP A 54 -1.50 -0.59 -17.79
N ALA A 55 -0.93 -1.58 -17.11
CA ALA A 55 -0.14 -1.36 -15.90
C ALA A 55 1.13 -0.55 -16.20
N GLU A 56 1.75 -0.72 -17.37
CA GLU A 56 2.95 0.01 -17.77
C GLU A 56 2.65 1.48 -18.01
N VAL A 57 1.53 1.79 -18.66
CA VAL A 57 1.07 3.18 -18.85
C VAL A 57 0.83 3.86 -17.50
N ARG A 58 0.12 3.19 -16.58
CA ARG A 58 -0.14 3.73 -15.24
C ARG A 58 1.16 3.97 -14.48
N ASN A 59 2.08 3.02 -14.53
CA ASN A 59 3.36 3.14 -13.85
C ASN A 59 4.23 4.26 -14.45
N ARG A 60 4.18 4.46 -15.77
CA ARG A 60 4.88 5.55 -16.46
C ARG A 60 4.34 6.93 -16.09
N ILE A 61 3.01 7.06 -15.97
CA ILE A 61 2.36 8.28 -15.46
C ILE A 61 2.82 8.56 -14.02
N LEU A 62 2.76 7.56 -13.15
CA LEU A 62 3.20 7.70 -11.76
C LEU A 62 4.68 8.06 -11.64
N ARG A 63 5.55 7.48 -12.49
CA ARG A 63 6.97 7.84 -12.55
C ARG A 63 7.15 9.31 -12.92
N ALA A 64 6.50 9.79 -13.97
CA ALA A 64 6.58 11.19 -14.39
C ALA A 64 6.06 12.15 -13.31
N LEU A 65 5.05 11.75 -12.54
CA LEU A 65 4.57 12.52 -11.39
C LEU A 65 5.59 12.53 -10.24
N VAL A 66 6.27 11.42 -9.95
CA VAL A 66 7.33 11.40 -8.94
C VAL A 66 8.50 12.30 -9.35
N GLU A 67 8.93 12.23 -10.61
CA GLU A 67 9.97 13.12 -11.14
C GLU A 67 9.59 14.60 -10.99
N ALA A 68 8.32 14.94 -11.29
CA ALA A 68 7.82 16.29 -11.11
C ALA A 68 7.77 16.69 -9.61
N ALA A 69 7.35 15.76 -8.74
CA ALA A 69 7.26 15.99 -7.30
C ALA A 69 8.63 16.10 -6.61
N GLN A 70 9.70 15.58 -7.21
CA GLN A 70 11.09 15.75 -6.76
C GLN A 70 11.73 17.04 -7.30
N GLY A 71 11.03 17.75 -8.19
CA GLY A 71 11.52 18.96 -8.84
C GLY A 71 11.24 20.25 -8.06
N PRO A 72 11.51 21.42 -8.67
CA PRO A 72 11.41 22.73 -8.02
C PRO A 72 9.98 23.17 -7.68
N GLN A 73 8.95 22.57 -8.31
CA GLN A 73 7.54 22.86 -8.05
C GLN A 73 6.80 21.56 -7.71
N PRO A 74 6.95 21.06 -6.46
CA PRO A 74 6.49 19.71 -6.12
C PRO A 74 4.97 19.62 -5.87
N GLU A 75 4.31 20.72 -5.51
CA GLU A 75 2.95 20.71 -4.95
C GLU A 75 1.89 20.10 -5.89
N PRO A 76 1.80 20.46 -7.19
CA PRO A 76 0.78 19.92 -8.07
C PRO A 76 0.98 18.42 -8.30
N ALA A 77 2.23 18.00 -8.50
CA ALA A 77 2.61 16.61 -8.70
C ALA A 77 2.34 15.74 -7.47
N ALA A 78 2.73 16.22 -6.29
CA ALA A 78 2.49 15.55 -5.02
C ALA A 78 0.99 15.40 -4.73
N THR A 79 0.19 16.44 -4.99
CA THR A 79 -1.27 16.39 -4.85
C THR A 79 -1.88 15.31 -5.75
N LEU A 80 -1.46 15.25 -7.02
CA LEU A 80 -1.93 14.23 -7.97
C LEU A 80 -1.50 12.82 -7.54
N LEU A 81 -0.27 12.64 -7.04
CA LEU A 81 0.20 11.36 -6.51
C LEU A 81 -0.63 10.91 -5.32
N LEU A 82 -0.88 11.78 -4.34
CA LEU A 82 -1.68 11.43 -3.16
C LEU A 82 -3.09 10.98 -3.55
N LEU A 83 -3.73 11.70 -4.48
CA LEU A 83 -5.06 11.34 -5.00
C LEU A 83 -5.03 10.05 -5.83
N ALA A 84 -4.03 9.87 -6.69
CA ALA A 84 -3.88 8.67 -7.49
C ALA A 84 -3.68 7.41 -6.62
N LEU A 85 -2.90 7.54 -5.55
CA LEU A 85 -2.60 6.48 -4.60
C LEU A 85 -3.69 6.30 -3.54
N TRP A 86 -4.69 7.19 -3.50
CA TRP A 86 -5.69 7.22 -2.43
C TRP A 86 -6.35 5.87 -2.12
N PRO A 87 -6.77 5.04 -3.10
CA PRO A 87 -7.32 3.71 -2.81
C PRO A 87 -6.34 2.81 -2.05
N GLY A 88 -5.05 2.89 -2.41
CA GLY A 88 -3.98 2.15 -1.75
C GLY A 88 -3.62 2.72 -0.37
N LEU A 89 -3.66 4.05 -0.23
CA LEU A 89 -3.48 4.73 1.06
C LEU A 89 -4.63 4.44 2.02
N ASP A 90 -5.88 4.36 1.55
CA ASP A 90 -7.02 3.98 2.39
C ASP A 90 -6.90 2.53 2.85
N ALA A 91 -6.42 1.62 1.99
CA ALA A 91 -6.10 0.26 2.39
C ALA A 91 -4.98 0.21 3.44
N ALA A 92 -3.91 0.98 3.24
CA ALA A 92 -2.80 1.07 4.20
C ALA A 92 -3.24 1.63 5.55
N ARG A 93 -4.02 2.72 5.55
CA ARG A 93 -4.62 3.30 6.74
C ARG A 93 -5.48 2.29 7.49
N ARG A 94 -6.30 1.50 6.78
CA ARG A 94 -7.11 0.42 7.41
C ARG A 94 -6.24 -0.64 8.07
N ARG A 95 -5.07 -0.97 7.51
CA ARG A 95 -4.13 -1.93 8.10
C ARG A 95 -3.42 -1.35 9.32
N LEU A 96 -3.01 -0.08 9.24
CA LEU A 96 -2.27 0.62 10.29
C LEU A 96 -3.16 1.10 11.45
N SER A 97 -4.48 1.19 11.27
CA SER A 97 -5.40 1.66 12.32
C SER A 97 -5.28 0.89 13.63
N ARG A 98 -4.93 -0.40 13.56
CA ARG A 98 -4.70 -1.27 14.73
C ARG A 98 -3.49 -0.85 15.56
N CYS A 99 -2.53 -0.14 14.96
CA CYS A 99 -1.33 0.36 15.64
C CYS A 99 -1.55 1.74 16.28
N PHE A 100 -2.64 2.44 15.92
CA PHE A 100 -2.95 3.81 16.36
C PHE A 100 -4.23 3.86 17.19
N LEU A 101 -4.48 2.85 18.04
CA LEU A 101 -5.69 2.79 18.87
C LEU A 101 -5.76 3.93 19.90
N ARG A 102 -4.61 4.38 20.40
CA ARG A 102 -4.52 5.48 21.37
C ARG A 102 -4.61 6.86 20.72
N GLU A 103 -4.12 6.99 19.49
CA GLU A 103 -4.05 8.26 18.75
C GLU A 103 -4.56 8.10 17.31
N PRO A 104 -5.86 7.82 17.12
CA PRO A 104 -6.41 7.54 15.80
C PRO A 104 -6.32 8.72 14.82
N ASP A 105 -6.24 9.95 15.34
CA ASP A 105 -6.15 11.17 14.54
C ASP A 105 -4.74 11.44 14.00
N ALA A 106 -3.69 10.94 14.67
CA ALA A 106 -2.32 11.11 14.23
C ALA A 106 -2.01 10.29 12.96
N LEU A 107 -2.69 9.15 12.76
CA LEU A 107 -2.42 8.22 11.66
C LEU A 107 -2.56 8.87 10.27
N ALA A 108 -3.57 9.72 10.06
CA ALA A 108 -3.80 10.32 8.76
C ALA A 108 -2.63 11.24 8.36
N SER A 109 -2.24 12.14 9.28
CA SER A 109 -1.11 13.05 9.08
C SER A 109 0.20 12.29 8.94
N GLU A 110 0.47 11.32 9.82
CA GLU A 110 1.70 10.52 9.78
C GLU A 110 1.80 9.75 8.45
N LEU A 111 0.71 9.14 7.98
CA LEU A 111 0.71 8.41 6.70
C LEU A 111 0.99 9.33 5.52
N LEU A 112 0.35 10.50 5.45
CA LEU A 112 0.58 11.45 4.36
C LEU A 112 2.01 12.00 4.40
N SER A 113 2.51 12.38 5.58
CA SER A 113 3.90 12.83 5.76
C SER A 113 4.91 11.79 5.28
N ARG A 114 4.72 10.51 5.66
CA ARG A 114 5.62 9.42 5.24
C ARG A 114 5.58 9.14 3.76
N VAL A 115 4.42 9.28 3.12
CA VAL A 115 4.32 9.14 1.66
C VAL A 115 5.05 10.28 0.97
N LEU A 116 4.86 11.52 1.42
CA LEU A 116 5.55 12.69 0.86
C LEU A 116 7.07 12.59 1.02
N GLU A 117 7.56 12.19 2.20
CA GLU A 117 8.99 11.92 2.41
C GLU A 117 9.51 10.82 1.48
N ASN A 118 8.75 9.74 1.33
CA ASN A 118 9.12 8.64 0.45
C ASN A 118 9.14 9.05 -1.02
N ILE A 119 8.26 9.94 -1.47
CA ILE A 119 8.30 10.52 -2.81
C ILE A 119 9.64 11.26 -3.01
N GLN A 120 10.06 12.09 -2.05
CA GLN A 120 11.31 12.85 -2.15
C GLN A 120 12.56 11.96 -2.17
N ARG A 121 12.54 10.82 -1.47
CA ARG A 121 13.68 9.91 -1.35
C ARG A 121 13.69 8.76 -2.37
N LEU A 122 12.66 8.64 -3.20
CA LEU A 122 12.50 7.48 -4.09
C LEU A 122 13.57 7.47 -5.20
N ASP A 123 14.43 6.46 -5.22
CA ASP A 123 15.31 6.20 -6.37
C ASP A 123 14.52 5.52 -7.50
N LEU A 124 14.15 6.31 -8.50
CA LEU A 124 13.40 5.83 -9.65
C LEU A 124 14.18 4.82 -10.49
N GLY A 125 15.52 4.80 -10.46
CA GLY A 125 16.33 3.83 -11.21
C GLY A 125 16.19 2.40 -10.70
N ARG A 126 15.79 2.22 -9.44
CA ARG A 126 15.70 0.92 -8.77
C ARG A 126 14.27 0.39 -8.63
N VAL A 127 13.27 1.20 -8.95
CA VAL A 127 11.87 0.88 -8.67
C VAL A 127 11.12 0.52 -9.94
N ALA A 128 10.64 -0.72 -10.00
CA ALA A 128 9.80 -1.20 -11.08
C ALA A 128 8.33 -0.72 -10.94
N TRP A 129 7.79 -0.64 -9.71
CA TRP A 129 6.38 -0.33 -9.47
C TRP A 129 6.19 0.78 -8.44
N ILE A 130 5.89 2.00 -8.91
CA ILE A 130 5.89 3.22 -8.08
C ILE A 130 4.82 3.16 -6.98
N ALA A 131 3.57 2.88 -7.34
CA ALA A 131 2.46 2.89 -6.37
C ALA A 131 2.69 1.89 -5.23
N ALA A 132 3.02 0.65 -5.58
CA ALA A 132 3.25 -0.41 -4.60
C ALA A 132 4.42 -0.07 -3.67
N THR A 133 5.52 0.45 -4.21
CA THR A 133 6.70 0.81 -3.43
C THR A 133 6.40 1.97 -2.47
N LEU A 134 5.76 3.05 -2.92
CA LEU A 134 5.46 4.19 -2.07
C LEU A 134 4.55 3.80 -0.89
N ILE A 135 3.49 3.04 -1.15
CA ILE A 135 2.56 2.58 -0.11
C ILE A 135 3.29 1.69 0.90
N ARG A 136 4.09 0.72 0.43
CA ARG A 136 4.82 -0.22 1.28
C ARG A 136 5.91 0.46 2.11
N ASN A 137 6.64 1.40 1.52
CA ASN A 137 7.65 2.16 2.24
C ASN A 137 7.00 2.95 3.37
N ALA A 138 5.90 3.65 3.10
CA ALA A 138 5.19 4.40 4.14
C ALA A 138 4.72 3.49 5.29
N GLU A 139 4.10 2.34 5.00
CA GLU A 139 3.71 1.38 6.04
C GLU A 139 4.88 0.86 6.85
N ARG A 140 5.98 0.51 6.18
CA ARG A 140 7.19 -0.01 6.81
C ARG A 140 7.82 1.03 7.72
N ASP A 141 7.93 2.28 7.26
CA ASP A 141 8.57 3.36 8.00
C ASP A 141 7.76 3.73 9.24
N ILE A 142 6.42 3.75 9.14
CA ILE A 142 5.53 3.95 10.29
C ILE A 142 5.71 2.83 11.32
N LYS A 143 5.65 1.57 10.88
CA LYS A 143 5.84 0.43 11.79
C LYS A 143 7.20 0.45 12.47
N ARG A 144 8.27 0.78 11.73
CA ARG A 144 9.62 0.94 12.29
C ARG A 144 9.70 2.06 13.31
N SER A 145 9.08 3.21 13.06
CA SER A 145 9.05 4.31 14.02
C SER A 145 8.26 3.98 15.28
N LEU A 146 7.17 3.22 15.17
CA LEU A 146 6.44 2.73 16.34
C LEU A 146 7.25 1.71 17.17
N GLN A 147 8.07 0.88 16.51
CA GLN A 147 8.97 -0.07 17.18
C GLN A 147 10.20 0.60 17.81
N ALA A 148 10.68 1.69 17.21
CA ALA A 148 11.84 2.44 17.68
C ALA A 148 11.50 3.46 18.78
N ALA A 149 10.22 3.75 19.01
CA ALA A 149 9.79 4.56 20.13
C ALA A 149 10.16 3.84 21.43
N PRO A 150 11.02 4.43 22.30
CA PRO A 150 11.32 3.81 23.58
C PRO A 150 10.03 3.65 24.35
N VAL A 151 9.75 2.42 24.81
CA VAL A 151 8.72 2.17 25.80
C VAL A 151 9.14 2.94 27.05
N PHE A 152 8.66 4.18 27.20
CA PHE A 152 8.78 4.88 28.46
C PHE A 152 7.73 4.28 29.38
N ASP A 153 8.14 3.22 30.07
CA ASP A 153 7.37 2.59 31.14
C ASP A 153 7.84 3.20 32.47
N PRO A 154 7.09 4.10 33.11
CA PRO A 154 7.17 4.23 34.55
C PRO A 154 6.20 3.21 35.13
N LEU A 155 6.60 1.94 35.21
CA LEU A 155 5.91 1.01 36.11
C LEU A 155 6.47 1.18 37.52
N PRO A 156 5.63 1.38 38.55
CA PRO A 156 5.90 0.78 39.83
C PRO A 156 5.44 -0.68 39.78
N GLU A 157 6.41 -1.57 39.98
CA GLU A 157 6.33 -2.96 40.44
C GLU A 157 4.93 -3.57 40.59
N ARG A 158 4.66 -4.63 39.81
CA ARG A 158 4.03 -5.85 40.33
C ARG A 158 4.14 -7.01 39.35
N GLU A 159 4.77 -8.07 39.84
CA GLU A 159 4.81 -9.41 39.26
C GLU A 159 3.41 -9.89 38.88
N THR A 160 3.24 -10.40 37.66
CA THR A 160 2.59 -11.67 37.37
C THR A 160 2.89 -12.02 35.92
N ALA A 161 3.37 -13.24 35.69
CA ALA A 161 3.58 -13.83 34.38
C ALA A 161 2.31 -13.65 33.53
N ARG A 162 2.38 -12.76 32.54
CA ARG A 162 1.29 -12.49 31.61
C ARG A 162 1.72 -13.07 30.26
N GLU A 163 1.11 -14.20 29.90
CA GLU A 163 1.19 -14.75 28.56
C GLU A 163 0.89 -13.63 27.55
N GLU A 164 1.84 -13.35 26.67
CA GLU A 164 1.62 -12.37 25.60
C GLU A 164 0.49 -12.86 24.68
N PRO A 165 -0.48 -11.99 24.30
CA PRO A 165 -1.55 -12.40 23.43
C PRO A 165 -0.97 -12.64 22.03
N ALA A 166 -0.80 -13.91 21.68
CA ALA A 166 -0.44 -14.32 20.34
C ALA A 166 -1.50 -13.79 19.34
N SER A 167 -1.05 -13.33 18.17
CA SER A 167 -1.91 -12.97 17.04
C SER A 167 -2.96 -14.09 16.76
N LEU A 168 -4.08 -13.80 16.09
CA LEU A 168 -5.14 -14.77 15.74
C LEU A 168 -4.62 -16.08 15.07
N LEU A 169 -3.39 -16.06 14.54
CA LEU A 169 -2.69 -17.19 13.94
C LEU A 169 -1.49 -17.70 14.76
N GLY A 170 -1.32 -17.29 16.02
CA GLY A 170 -0.17 -17.69 16.85
C GLY A 170 1.17 -17.23 16.28
N LEU A 171 1.22 -16.03 15.70
CA LEU A 171 2.43 -15.47 15.09
C LEU A 171 3.10 -14.46 16.04
N PRO A 172 4.44 -14.50 16.19
CA PRO A 172 5.17 -13.48 16.92
C PRO A 172 4.92 -12.10 16.30
N LEU A 173 4.63 -11.10 17.14
CA LEU A 173 4.55 -9.72 16.70
C LEU A 173 5.94 -9.26 16.23
N GLY A 174 6.01 -8.60 15.07
CA GLY A 174 7.25 -8.02 14.54
C GLY A 174 7.95 -8.83 13.44
N LEU A 175 7.38 -9.95 12.97
CA LEU A 175 7.90 -10.66 11.80
C LEU A 175 7.86 -9.77 10.55
N ASP A 176 8.97 -9.72 9.80
CA ASP A 176 8.99 -9.11 8.48
C ASP A 176 8.04 -9.87 7.52
N ALA A 177 7.61 -9.21 6.44
CA ALA A 177 6.60 -9.78 5.54
C ALA A 177 7.08 -11.04 4.81
N ASP A 178 8.40 -11.25 4.66
CA ASP A 178 8.97 -12.40 3.97
C ASP A 178 9.05 -13.60 4.91
N ALA A 179 9.43 -13.37 6.17
CA ALA A 179 9.35 -14.31 7.26
C ALA A 179 7.90 -14.69 7.59
N ALA A 180 6.97 -13.72 7.59
CA ALA A 180 5.55 -13.97 7.76
C ALA A 180 4.95 -14.77 6.59
N VAL A 181 5.34 -14.47 5.34
CA VAL A 181 4.98 -15.28 4.18
C VAL A 181 5.53 -16.69 4.30
N GLY A 182 6.79 -16.87 4.69
CA GLY A 182 7.39 -18.18 4.90
C GLY A 182 6.67 -19.00 5.97
N LEU A 183 6.32 -18.37 7.09
CA LEU A 183 5.70 -19.04 8.24
C LEU A 183 4.20 -19.35 8.02
N ILE A 184 3.49 -18.49 7.30
CA ILE A 184 2.12 -18.76 6.88
C ILE A 184 2.10 -19.79 5.75
N ALA A 185 3.04 -19.73 4.81
CA ALA A 185 3.17 -20.73 3.75
C ALA A 185 3.50 -22.11 4.32
N SER A 186 4.39 -22.22 5.31
CA SER A 186 4.74 -23.51 5.93
C SER A 186 3.53 -24.14 6.64
N ARG A 187 2.74 -23.34 7.36
CA ARG A 187 1.50 -23.81 8.02
C ARG A 187 0.41 -24.17 7.03
N LEU A 188 0.19 -23.35 5.99
CA LEU A 188 -0.81 -23.63 4.96
C LEU A 188 -0.42 -24.81 4.05
N ARG A 189 0.87 -25.17 3.98
CA ARG A 189 1.35 -26.27 3.13
C ARG A 189 0.73 -27.61 3.52
N ALA A 190 0.44 -27.82 4.80
CA ALA A 190 -0.23 -29.03 5.29
C ALA A 190 -1.65 -29.20 4.71
N THR A 191 -2.33 -28.10 4.39
CA THR A 191 -3.72 -28.07 3.92
C THR A 191 -3.83 -27.92 2.40
N ILE A 192 -3.09 -26.98 1.81
CA ILE A 192 -3.22 -26.62 0.38
C ILE A 192 -1.98 -26.93 -0.46
N GLY A 193 -0.95 -27.54 0.12
CA GLY A 193 0.25 -27.98 -0.59
C GLY A 193 1.02 -26.81 -1.22
N ASP A 194 1.56 -27.02 -2.42
CA ASP A 194 2.44 -26.05 -3.10
C ASP A 194 1.77 -24.73 -3.49
N ASP A 195 0.44 -24.63 -3.36
CA ASP A 195 -0.29 -23.38 -3.57
C ASP A 195 -0.22 -22.46 -2.32
N ALA A 196 0.31 -22.95 -1.19
CA ALA A 196 0.44 -22.21 0.07
C ALA A 196 1.31 -20.95 -0.05
N ALA A 197 2.41 -21.01 -0.79
CA ALA A 197 3.28 -19.85 -0.99
C ALA A 197 2.56 -18.74 -1.78
N LEU A 198 1.72 -19.11 -2.74
CA LEU A 198 0.92 -18.17 -3.52
C LEU A 198 -0.18 -17.54 -2.68
N VAL A 199 -0.88 -18.33 -1.87
CA VAL A 199 -1.93 -17.81 -0.97
C VAL A 199 -1.34 -16.93 0.13
N ALA A 200 -0.22 -17.32 0.73
CA ALA A 200 0.48 -16.52 1.73
C ALA A 200 0.99 -15.20 1.12
N ALA A 201 1.57 -15.22 -0.07
CA ALA A 201 2.01 -14.01 -0.75
C ALA A 201 0.85 -13.06 -1.07
N VAL A 202 -0.30 -13.57 -1.51
CA VAL A 202 -1.48 -12.73 -1.78
C VAL A 202 -2.11 -12.22 -0.48
N ALA A 203 -2.25 -13.05 0.55
CA ALA A 203 -2.92 -12.70 1.81
C ALA A 203 -2.08 -11.80 2.73
N VAL A 204 -0.76 -12.00 2.76
CA VAL A 204 0.16 -11.26 3.63
C VAL A 204 0.68 -10.00 2.95
N ARG A 205 0.93 -10.04 1.64
CA ARG A 205 1.51 -8.91 0.87
C ARG A 205 0.48 -8.12 0.05
N ASP A 206 -0.81 -8.49 0.15
CA ASP A 206 -1.96 -7.89 -0.55
C ASP A 206 -1.71 -7.72 -2.07
N LEU A 207 -0.94 -8.65 -2.64
CA LEU A 207 -0.56 -8.65 -4.05
C LEU A 207 -1.75 -9.06 -4.91
N ARG A 208 -1.91 -8.41 -6.07
CA ARG A 208 -2.80 -8.95 -7.10
C ARG A 208 -2.23 -10.29 -7.56
N GLN A 209 -3.10 -11.23 -7.94
CA GLN A 209 -2.70 -12.60 -8.32
C GLN A 209 -1.59 -12.64 -9.39
N GLY A 210 -1.59 -11.70 -10.34
CA GLY A 210 -0.54 -11.58 -11.36
C GLY A 210 0.81 -11.10 -10.82
N GLU A 211 0.82 -10.27 -9.78
CA GLU A 211 2.05 -9.77 -9.14
C GLU A 211 2.67 -10.86 -8.25
N ALA A 212 1.83 -11.64 -7.57
CA ALA A 212 2.27 -12.84 -6.85
C ALA A 212 2.80 -13.92 -7.82
N ALA A 213 2.25 -13.99 -9.04
CA ALA A 213 2.70 -14.94 -10.07
C ALA A 213 4.15 -14.66 -10.49
N LEU A 214 4.47 -13.39 -10.74
CA LEU A 214 5.82 -12.94 -11.12
C LEU A 214 6.83 -13.20 -10.01
N ALA A 215 6.47 -12.92 -8.75
CA ALA A 215 7.32 -13.18 -7.60
C ALA A 215 7.61 -14.68 -7.37
N LEU A 216 6.76 -15.56 -7.89
CA LEU A 216 6.85 -17.02 -7.75
C LEU A 216 7.29 -17.71 -9.06
N GLY A 217 7.67 -16.95 -10.09
CA GLY A 217 8.17 -17.48 -11.35
C GLY A 217 7.12 -18.23 -12.18
N CYS A 218 5.83 -17.89 -12.06
CA CYS A 218 4.74 -18.54 -12.80
C CYS A 218 3.90 -17.55 -13.61
N THR A 219 3.13 -18.06 -14.58
CA THR A 219 2.30 -17.21 -15.44
C THR A 219 1.07 -16.68 -14.68
N PRO A 220 0.59 -15.45 -14.96
CA PRO A 220 -0.57 -14.87 -14.28
C PRO A 220 -1.85 -15.72 -14.38
N ALA A 221 -2.06 -16.37 -15.54
CA ALA A 221 -3.19 -17.27 -15.75
C ALA A 221 -3.10 -18.55 -14.90
N ALA A 222 -1.89 -19.11 -14.75
CA ALA A 222 -1.65 -20.26 -13.88
C ALA A 222 -1.85 -19.88 -12.39
N ALA A 223 -1.32 -18.73 -11.95
CA ALA A 223 -1.49 -18.24 -10.59
C ALA A 223 -2.96 -18.03 -10.23
N ARG A 224 -3.77 -17.47 -11.15
CA ARG A 224 -5.22 -17.31 -10.93
C ARG A 224 -5.93 -18.64 -10.69
N LYS A 225 -5.68 -19.67 -11.52
CA LYS A 225 -6.27 -21.02 -11.35
C LYS A 225 -5.80 -21.69 -10.06
N ARG A 226 -4.51 -21.60 -9.74
CA ARG A 226 -3.91 -22.15 -8.52
C ARG A 226 -4.51 -21.50 -7.27
N TYR A 227 -4.63 -20.18 -7.26
CA TYR A 227 -5.21 -19.42 -6.15
C TYR A 227 -6.69 -19.76 -5.93
N GLN A 228 -7.49 -19.84 -7.00
CA GLN A 228 -8.91 -20.23 -6.91
C GLN A 228 -9.09 -21.66 -6.36
N ARG A 229 -8.27 -22.60 -6.80
CA ARG A 229 -8.28 -23.99 -6.31
C ARG A 229 -7.85 -24.08 -4.84
N ALA A 230 -6.85 -23.31 -4.43
CA ALA A 230 -6.41 -23.25 -3.04
C ALA A 230 -7.48 -22.66 -2.10
N LEU A 231 -8.16 -21.59 -2.52
CA LEU A 231 -9.29 -21.04 -1.76
C LEU A 231 -10.47 -22.01 -1.68
N ALA A 232 -10.76 -22.76 -2.74
CA ALA A 232 -11.81 -23.79 -2.70
C ALA A 232 -11.49 -24.91 -1.71
N ARG A 233 -10.22 -25.32 -1.60
CA ARG A 233 -9.76 -26.30 -0.60
C ARG A 233 -9.83 -25.77 0.82
N LEU A 234 -9.34 -24.55 1.06
CA LEU A 234 -9.47 -23.89 2.36
C LEU A 234 -10.92 -23.76 2.78
N ARG A 235 -11.82 -23.38 1.87
CA ARG A 235 -13.25 -23.26 2.16
C ARG A 235 -13.91 -24.62 2.44
N LYS A 236 -13.40 -25.71 1.85
CA LYS A 236 -13.88 -27.07 2.13
C LYS A 236 -13.42 -27.57 3.51
N GLU A 237 -12.18 -27.28 3.91
CA GLU A 237 -11.66 -27.68 5.22
C GLU A 237 -12.16 -26.81 6.38
N PHE A 238 -12.18 -25.48 6.21
CA PHE A 238 -12.58 -24.54 7.25
C PHE A 238 -14.08 -24.18 7.20
N GLY A 239 -14.79 -24.54 6.13
CA GLY A 239 -16.24 -24.35 6.00
C GLY A 239 -17.07 -25.57 6.41
N ALA A 240 -16.44 -26.71 6.70
CA ALA A 240 -17.10 -27.91 7.26
C ALA A 240 -17.09 -27.94 8.79
N ALA A 241 -16.55 -26.90 9.43
CA ALA A 241 -16.48 -26.72 10.88
C ALA A 241 -17.33 -25.52 11.36
N ALA A 242 -18.53 -25.36 10.79
CA ALA A 242 -19.56 -24.43 11.26
C ALA A 242 -20.83 -25.23 11.58
#